data_AF-A0A662SHC0-F1
#
_entry.id   AF-A0A662SHC0-F1
#
_cell.length_a   1.000
_cell.length_b   1.000
_cell.length_c   1.000
_cell.angle_alpha   90.00
_cell.angle_beta   90.00
_cell.angle_gamma   90.00
#
_symmetry.space_group_name_H-M   'P 1'
#
loop_
_entity.id
_entity.type
_entity.pdbx_description
1 polymer ?
#
loop_
_entity_poly.entity_id
_entity_poly.type
_entity_poly.pdbx_seq_one_letter_code
_entity_poly.pdbx_strand_id
1 'polypeptide(L)' 'TNEGVIHISKPFFGVQFHPEASPGPDDTGFLFDMFIRAIQ' A
#
# COMPACT_ATOMS: atom_id res chain seq x y z
N THR A 1 -9.02 -12.33 6.41
CA THR A 1 -8.75 -11.34 7.46
C THR A 1 -8.87 -9.96 6.85
N ASN A 2 -8.66 -8.87 7.58
CA ASN A 2 -8.60 -7.55 6.95
C ASN A 2 -7.21 -7.36 6.32
N GLU A 3 -7.16 -7.01 5.04
CA GLU A 3 -5.91 -6.92 4.26
C GLU A 3 -5.44 -5.48 3.97
N GLY A 4 -6.24 -4.49 4.39
CA GLY A 4 -5.88 -3.09 4.24
C GLY A 4 -6.92 -2.11 4.77
N VAL A 5 -6.48 -0.89 5.02
CA VAL A 5 -7.27 0.23 5.52
C VAL A 5 -6.86 1.53 4.84
N ILE A 6 -7.80 2.47 4.70
CA ILE A 6 -7.56 3.82 4.20
C ILE A 6 -8.40 4.82 4.99
N HIS A 7 -7.81 5.97 5.33
CA HIS A 7 -8.54 7.06 5.97
C HIS A 7 -9.35 7.82 4.92
N ILE A 8 -10.62 8.13 5.23
CA ILE A 8 -11.59 8.71 4.29
C ILE A 8 -11.29 10.14 3.79
N SER A 9 -10.22 10.77 4.26
CA SER A 9 -9.98 12.21 4.03
C SER A 9 -8.53 12.65 4.20
N LYS A 10 -7.76 11.95 5.03
CA LYS A 10 -6.32 12.15 5.19
C LYS A 10 -5.57 11.11 4.36
N PRO A 11 -4.33 11.39 3.91
CA PRO A 11 -3.56 10.48 3.06
C PRO A 11 -2.90 9.36 3.88
N PHE A 12 -3.69 8.67 4.72
CA PHE A 12 -3.24 7.56 5.54
C PHE A 12 -3.84 6.26 5.03
N PHE A 13 -2.99 5.26 4.81
CA PHE A 13 -3.40 3.93 4.38
C PHE A 13 -2.40 2.90 4.89
N GLY A 14 -2.79 1.63 4.86
CA GLY A 14 -1.93 0.51 5.22
C GLY A 14 -2.44 -0.80 4.63
N VAL A 15 -1.53 -1.75 4.44
CA VAL A 15 -1.81 -3.11 3.95
C VAL A 15 -1.24 -4.12 4.93
N GLN A 16 -1.86 -5.30 5.01
CA GLN A 16 -1.40 -6.37 5.91
C GLN A 16 -0.33 -7.27 5.25
N PHE A 17 -0.34 -7.33 3.92
CA PHE A 17 0.61 -8.11 3.12
C PHE A 17 1.88 -7.30 2.79
N HIS A 18 2.84 -7.98 2.15
CA HIS A 18 4.14 -7.44 1.74
C HIS A 18 4.06 -6.92 0.29
N PRO A 19 3.86 -5.60 0.07
CA PRO A 19 3.76 -5.04 -1.28
C PRO A 19 5.08 -5.10 -2.06
N GLU A 20 6.21 -5.27 -1.38
CA GLU A 20 7.55 -5.46 -1.92
C GLU A 20 7.84 -6.88 -2.43
N ALA A 21 6.92 -7.82 -2.19
CA ALA A 21 7.11 -9.23 -2.45
C ALA A 21 8.42 -9.77 -1.83
N SER A 22 9.19 -10.56 -2.58
CA SER A 22 10.51 -11.10 -2.21
C SER A 22 10.53 -12.11 -1.02
N PRO A 23 10.06 -13.36 -1.22
CA PRO A 23 9.54 -13.94 -2.45
C PRO A 23 8.03 -13.67 -2.63
N GLY A 24 7.54 -13.68 -3.87
CA GLY A 24 6.13 -13.50 -4.16
C GLY A 24 5.89 -12.84 -5.52
N PRO A 25 4.63 -12.62 -5.91
CA PRO A 25 4.27 -11.92 -7.14
C PRO A 25 4.38 -10.39 -6.97
N ASP A 26 4.85 -9.71 -8.01
CA ASP A 26 5.01 -8.24 -8.07
C ASP A 26 3.70 -7.50 -8.43
N ASP A 27 2.55 -7.98 -7.92
CA ASP A 27 1.23 -7.49 -8.34
C ASP A 27 0.82 -6.17 -7.65
N THR A 28 1.47 -5.84 -6.53
CA THR A 28 1.05 -4.74 -5.63
C THR A 28 2.06 -3.60 -5.51
N GLY A 29 3.05 -3.53 -6.41
CA GLY A 29 4.09 -2.49 -6.40
C GLY A 29 3.54 -1.06 -6.53
N PHE A 30 2.36 -0.87 -7.11
CA PHE A 30 1.69 0.43 -7.25
C PHE A 30 1.41 1.13 -5.90
N LEU A 31 1.41 0.39 -4.79
CA LEU A 31 1.24 0.97 -3.44
C LEU A 31 2.41 1.89 -3.06
N PHE A 32 3.61 1.64 -3.59
CA PHE A 32 4.75 2.55 -3.42
C PHE A 32 4.54 3.86 -4.18
N ASP A 33 4.00 3.81 -5.40
CA ASP A 33 3.65 5.04 -6.15
C ASP A 33 2.58 5.86 -5.41
N MET A 34 1.60 5.18 -4.80
CA MET A 34 0.58 5.82 -3.99
C MET A 34 1.17 6.49 -2.75
N PHE A 35 2.17 5.86 -2.12
CA PHE A 35 2.90 6.44 -0.99
C PHE A 35 3.67 7.70 -1.40
N ILE A 36 4.39 7.67 -2.53
CA ILE A 36 5.11 8.85 -3.03
C ILE A 36 4.15 10.02 -3.32
N ARG A 37 3.00 9.74 -3.95
CA ARG A 37 1.97 10.76 -4.21
C ARG A 37 1.38 11.37 -2.93
N ALA A 38 1.37 10.63 -1.82
CA ALA A 38 0.87 11.10 -0.53
C ALA A 38 1.86 12.02 0.22
N ILE A 39 3.13 12.03 -0.18
CA ILE A 39 4.18 12.89 0.41
C ILE A 39 4.27 14.26 -0.31
N GLN A 40 3.84 14.33 -1.57
CA GLN A 40 3.82 15.55 -2.38
C GLN A 40 2.66 16.48 -1.98
#